data_AF-A0A1F6ILL1-F1
#
_entry.id   AF-A0A1F6ILL1-F1
#
_cell.length_a   1.000
_cell.length_b   1.000
_cell.length_c   1.000
_cell.angle_alpha   90.00
_cell.angle_beta   90.00
_cell.angle_gamma   90.00
#
_symmetry.space_group_name_H-M   'P 1'
#
loop_
_entity.id
_entity.type
_entity.pdbx_description
1 polymer ?
#
loop_
_entity_poly.entity_id
_entity_poly.type
_entity_poly.pdbx_seq_one_letter_code
_entity_poly.pdbx_strand_id
1 'polypeptide(L)'
;MKIQGIVKRLLDHRIKVGFILVAIIFLISVYFLGRPQPQTSTELNRTTESTPKEIEEYYAVYKNPYVLFLRKALSAYLAGDGSQVCILQGAVKEDHREGIITGLDAFDKEYYKSKFIVATIGDNQENGKDIQIIFQDKPDRIFYAWVGKNPDGDTCLIGFNSKEYFDPDKVKDLNEVYKEFLLDKEHAL
;
A
#
# COMPACT_ATOMS: atom_id res chain seq x y z
N MET A 1 -31.13 17.73 54.75
CA MET A 1 -31.73 16.87 53.69
C MET A 1 -31.87 17.62 52.35
N LYS A 2 -30.78 18.15 51.76
CA LYS A 2 -30.81 18.92 50.49
C LYS A 2 -29.66 18.58 49.51
N ILE A 3 -28.60 17.93 49.98
CA ILE A 3 -27.39 17.64 49.18
C ILE A 3 -27.57 16.40 48.30
N GLN A 4 -28.29 15.38 48.77
CA GLN A 4 -28.51 14.15 48.00
C GLN A 4 -29.36 14.34 46.73
N GLY A 5 -30.23 15.36 46.69
CA GLY A 5 -31.05 15.66 45.51
C GLY A 5 -30.29 16.35 44.36
N ILE A 6 -29.17 17.01 44.65
CA ILE A 6 -28.34 17.72 43.67
C ILE A 6 -27.36 16.75 42.99
N VAL A 7 -26.76 15.85 43.78
CA VAL A 7 -25.85 14.82 43.26
C VAL A 7 -26.57 13.85 42.30
N LYS A 8 -27.81 13.46 42.64
CA LYS A 8 -28.63 12.60 41.76
C LYS A 8 -28.98 13.29 40.43
N ARG A 9 -29.30 14.59 40.46
CA ARG A 9 -29.59 15.38 39.25
C ARG A 9 -28.37 15.59 38.35
N LEU A 10 -27.19 15.79 38.94
CA LEU A 10 -25.93 15.94 38.18
C LEU A 10 -25.48 14.62 37.54
N LEU A 11 -25.70 13.50 38.23
CA LEU A 11 -25.38 12.17 37.72
C LEU A 11 -26.31 11.78 36.54
N ASP A 12 -27.62 12.00 36.69
CA ASP A 12 -28.59 11.77 35.61
C ASP A 12 -28.33 12.66 34.39
N HIS A 13 -27.88 13.91 34.59
CA HIS A 13 -27.56 14.81 33.47
C HIS A 13 -26.30 14.39 32.72
N ARG A 14 -25.26 13.90 33.42
CA ARG A 14 -24.03 13.38 32.81
C ARG A 14 -24.24 12.09 32.04
N ILE A 15 -25.08 11.20 32.56
CA ILE A 15 -25.45 9.94 31.87
C ILE A 15 -26.23 10.26 30.59
N LYS A 16 -27.21 11.17 30.63
CA LYS A 16 -27.98 11.58 29.44
C LYS A 16 -27.13 12.26 28.36
N VAL A 17 -26.19 13.12 28.75
CA VAL A 17 -25.26 13.78 27.79
C VAL A 17 -24.27 12.79 27.18
N GLY A 18 -23.80 11.80 27.97
CA GLY A 18 -22.96 10.71 27.47
C GLY A 18 -23.67 9.84 26.42
N PHE A 19 -24.95 9.51 26.64
CA PHE A 19 -25.75 8.74 25.68
C PHE A 19 -26.03 9.50 24.37
N ILE A 20 -26.23 10.82 24.43
CA ILE A 20 -26.43 11.65 23.22
C ILE A 20 -25.15 11.73 22.38
N LEU A 21 -23.98 11.87 23.02
CA LEU A 21 -22.68 11.86 22.32
C LEU A 21 -22.37 10.52 21.63
N VAL A 22 -22.66 9.40 22.30
CA VAL A 22 -22.49 8.06 21.71
C VAL A 22 -23.45 7.83 20.54
N ALA A 23 -24.71 8.30 20.64
CA ALA A 23 -25.67 8.18 19.56
C ALA A 23 -25.30 9.02 18.32
N ILE A 24 -24.72 10.21 18.51
CA ILE A 24 -24.25 11.07 17.39
C ILE A 24 -23.02 10.44 16.71
N ILE A 25 -22.07 9.90 17.48
CA ILE A 25 -20.92 9.16 16.92
C ILE A 25 -21.42 7.95 16.12
N PHE A 26 -22.39 7.20 16.67
CA PHE A 26 -22.95 6.03 15.99
C PHE A 26 -23.66 6.42 14.67
N LEU A 27 -24.43 7.51 14.66
CA LEU A 27 -25.08 8.03 13.46
C LEU A 27 -24.08 8.53 12.42
N ILE A 28 -22.97 9.17 12.83
CA ILE A 28 -21.89 9.57 11.90
C ILE A 28 -21.22 8.31 11.32
N SER A 29 -20.89 7.30 12.12
CA SER A 29 -20.32 6.05 11.61
C SER A 29 -21.25 5.33 10.62
N VAL A 30 -22.57 5.31 10.85
CA VAL A 30 -23.53 4.74 9.90
C VAL A 30 -23.67 5.60 8.64
N TYR A 31 -23.59 6.94 8.76
CA TYR A 31 -23.63 7.85 7.61
C TYR A 31 -22.38 7.75 6.72
N PHE A 32 -21.22 7.40 7.29
CA PHE A 32 -19.98 7.14 6.54
C PHE A 32 -19.90 5.73 5.95
N LEU A 33 -20.52 4.72 6.56
CA LEU A 33 -20.58 3.35 6.03
C LEU A 33 -21.48 3.20 4.78
N GLY A 34 -22.36 4.17 4.52
CA GLY A 34 -23.28 4.17 3.38
C GLY A 34 -22.76 4.86 2.11
N ARG A 35 -21.57 5.48 2.15
CA ARG A 35 -20.98 6.02 0.92
C ARG A 35 -20.20 4.91 0.23
N PRO A 36 -20.53 4.54 -1.01
CA PRO A 36 -19.59 3.76 -1.81
C PRO A 36 -18.27 4.54 -1.84
N GLN A 37 -17.19 3.96 -1.32
CA GLN A 37 -15.86 4.46 -1.64
C GLN A 37 -15.77 4.53 -3.17
N PRO A 38 -15.31 5.64 -3.76
CA PRO A 38 -14.81 5.59 -5.11
C PRO A 38 -13.59 4.68 -5.08
N GLN A 39 -13.81 3.39 -5.27
CA GLN A 39 -12.77 2.45 -5.62
C GLN A 39 -12.33 2.82 -7.02
N THR A 40 -11.42 3.78 -7.12
CA THR A 40 -10.57 3.92 -8.30
C THR A 40 -9.47 2.86 -8.20
N SER A 41 -9.86 1.59 -8.01
CA SER A 41 -9.00 0.46 -8.32
C SER A 41 -9.22 0.18 -9.80
N THR A 42 -8.29 0.64 -10.63
CA THR A 42 -8.21 0.21 -12.02
C THR A 42 -7.78 -1.26 -12.01
N GLU A 43 -8.71 -2.16 -11.71
CA GLU A 43 -8.51 -3.59 -11.90
C GLU A 43 -8.56 -3.83 -13.41
N LEU A 44 -7.38 -4.08 -13.95
CA LEU A 44 -7.09 -3.98 -15.36
C LEU A 44 -7.41 -5.31 -16.03
N ASN A 45 -8.64 -5.42 -16.51
CA ASN A 45 -9.16 -6.57 -17.26
C ASN A 45 -8.54 -6.58 -18.68
N ARG A 46 -7.26 -6.95 -18.81
CA ARG A 46 -6.46 -6.90 -20.05
C ARG A 46 -6.43 -8.26 -20.75
N THR A 47 -7.28 -8.44 -21.77
CA THR A 47 -7.26 -9.60 -22.68
C THR A 47 -6.99 -9.24 -24.15
N THR A 48 -6.76 -7.96 -24.46
CA THR A 48 -6.46 -7.43 -25.80
C THR A 48 -5.12 -6.70 -25.80
N GLU A 49 -4.36 -6.79 -26.90
CA GLU A 49 -3.13 -6.01 -27.11
C GLU A 49 -3.39 -4.54 -26.78
N SER A 50 -2.52 -3.94 -25.95
CA SER A 50 -2.67 -2.57 -25.48
C SER A 50 -2.58 -1.61 -26.68
N THR A 51 -3.48 -0.63 -26.74
CA THR A 51 -3.32 0.45 -27.71
C THR A 51 -2.10 1.31 -27.36
N PRO A 52 -1.46 1.98 -28.34
CA PRO A 52 -0.32 2.87 -28.05
C PRO A 52 -0.61 3.92 -26.98
N LYS A 53 -1.85 4.40 -26.91
CA LYS A 53 -2.30 5.37 -25.90
C LYS A 53 -2.34 4.76 -24.50
N GLU A 54 -2.85 3.53 -24.35
CA GLU A 54 -2.86 2.82 -23.07
C GLU A 54 -1.45 2.48 -22.57
N ILE A 55 -0.52 2.23 -23.50
CA ILE A 55 0.90 2.03 -23.20
C ILE A 55 1.54 3.33 -22.70
N GLU A 56 1.29 4.46 -23.38
CA GLU A 56 1.80 5.77 -22.94
C GLU A 56 1.25 6.16 -21.57
N GLU A 57 -0.06 5.97 -21.34
CA GLU A 57 -0.71 6.18 -20.06
C GLU A 57 -0.13 5.28 -18.97
N TYR A 58 0.19 4.03 -19.31
CA TYR A 58 0.87 3.11 -18.41
C TYR A 58 2.26 3.64 -18.03
N TYR A 59 3.09 4.05 -19.00
CA TYR A 59 4.45 4.55 -18.71
C TYR A 59 4.48 5.84 -17.89
N ALA A 60 3.38 6.61 -17.87
CA ALA A 60 3.25 7.75 -16.97
C ALA A 60 3.38 7.35 -15.48
N VAL A 61 3.10 6.09 -15.12
CA VAL A 61 3.27 5.57 -13.75
C VAL A 61 4.71 5.68 -13.25
N TYR A 62 5.70 5.54 -14.14
CA TYR A 62 7.12 5.63 -13.79
C TYR A 62 7.58 7.06 -13.54
N LYS A 63 6.76 8.07 -13.86
CA LYS A 63 6.98 9.47 -13.48
C LYS A 63 6.38 9.80 -12.11
N ASN A 64 5.63 8.88 -11.48
CA ASN A 64 5.03 9.09 -10.17
C ASN A 64 6.12 9.19 -9.08
N PRO A 65 6.12 10.22 -8.22
CA PRO A 65 7.16 10.43 -7.22
C PRO A 65 7.26 9.28 -6.19
N TYR A 66 6.17 8.60 -5.88
CA TYR A 66 6.18 7.45 -4.96
C TYR A 66 6.83 6.22 -5.59
N VAL A 67 6.62 6.01 -6.89
CA VAL A 67 7.24 4.91 -7.66
C VAL A 67 8.75 5.15 -7.84
N LEU A 68 9.13 6.39 -8.17
CA LEU A 68 10.54 6.79 -8.23
C LEU A 68 11.23 6.65 -6.86
N PHE A 69 10.54 7.03 -5.78
CA PHE A 69 11.05 6.85 -4.43
C PHE A 69 11.24 5.37 -4.09
N LEU A 70 10.28 4.50 -4.44
CA LEU A 70 10.40 3.06 -4.23
C LEU A 70 11.67 2.51 -4.88
N ARG A 71 11.93 2.89 -6.15
CA ARG A 71 13.16 2.49 -6.84
C ARG A 71 14.41 2.96 -6.08
N LYS A 72 14.44 4.23 -5.66
CA LYS A 72 15.55 4.81 -4.88
C LYS A 72 15.76 4.05 -3.56
N ALA A 73 14.69 3.69 -2.85
CA ALA A 73 14.75 2.97 -1.59
C ALA A 73 15.31 1.56 -1.74
N LEU A 74 14.86 0.80 -2.75
CA LEU A 74 15.41 -0.52 -3.03
C LEU A 74 16.90 -0.46 -3.38
N SER A 75 17.34 0.54 -4.16
CA SER A 75 18.75 0.73 -4.50
C SER A 75 19.60 1.13 -3.28
N ALA A 76 19.08 2.01 -2.42
CA ALA A 76 19.72 2.40 -1.17
C ALA A 76 19.90 1.21 -0.21
N TYR A 77 18.85 0.40 -0.05
CA TYR A 77 18.89 -0.83 0.74
C TYR A 77 19.96 -1.81 0.21
N LEU A 78 20.00 -2.02 -1.11
CA LEU A 78 21.02 -2.87 -1.75
C LEU A 78 22.44 -2.37 -1.54
N ALA A 79 22.66 -1.06 -1.63
CA ALA A 79 23.96 -0.44 -1.43
C ALA A 79 24.40 -0.46 0.06
N GLY A 80 23.48 -0.72 0.99
CA GLY A 80 23.72 -0.56 2.42
C GLY A 80 23.87 0.92 2.82
N ASP A 81 23.35 1.85 2.02
CA ASP A 81 23.45 3.30 2.24
C ASP A 81 22.05 3.93 2.29
N GLY A 82 21.53 4.06 3.52
CA GLY A 82 20.26 4.75 3.79
C GLY A 82 20.38 6.25 4.01
N SER A 83 21.56 6.88 3.83
CA SER A 83 21.79 8.27 4.23
C SER A 83 20.90 9.29 3.52
N GLN A 84 20.39 8.96 2.32
CA GLN A 84 19.58 9.85 1.49
C GLN A 84 18.14 9.34 1.26
N VAL A 85 17.73 8.29 1.98
CA VAL A 85 16.40 7.69 1.82
C VAL A 85 15.87 7.25 3.18
N CYS A 86 14.66 7.67 3.52
CA CYS A 86 13.98 7.14 4.69
C CYS A 86 13.42 5.74 4.39
N ILE A 87 13.90 4.73 5.11
CA ILE A 87 13.37 3.36 5.08
C ILE A 87 13.07 2.98 6.52
N LEU A 88 11.80 2.72 6.84
CA LEU A 88 11.39 2.40 8.20
C LEU A 88 11.67 0.92 8.52
N GLN A 89 11.81 0.63 9.81
CA GLN A 89 12.08 -0.75 10.26
C GLN A 89 11.01 -1.74 9.81
N GLY A 90 9.74 -1.31 9.68
CA GLY A 90 8.64 -2.14 9.16
C GLY A 90 8.80 -2.55 7.70
N ALA A 91 9.57 -1.80 6.91
CA ALA A 91 9.93 -2.17 5.55
C ALA A 91 11.15 -3.09 5.50
N VAL A 92 11.99 -3.13 6.53
CA VAL A 92 13.25 -3.90 6.52
C VAL A 92 13.09 -5.24 7.22
N LYS A 93 12.58 -5.23 8.44
CA LYS A 93 12.59 -6.38 9.34
C LYS A 93 11.75 -7.52 8.79
N GLU A 94 12.37 -8.69 8.65
CA GLU A 94 11.66 -9.92 8.37
C GLU A 94 10.61 -10.24 9.44
N ASP A 95 9.38 -10.54 8.98
CA ASP A 95 8.28 -11.04 9.81
C ASP A 95 7.34 -11.89 8.95
N HIS A 96 6.75 -12.93 9.56
CA HIS A 96 5.85 -13.86 8.89
C HIS A 96 4.56 -13.97 9.69
N ARG A 97 3.46 -13.43 9.17
CA ARG A 97 2.16 -13.42 9.86
C ARG A 97 1.02 -13.53 8.88
N GLU A 98 0.01 -14.32 9.24
CA GLU A 98 -1.26 -14.39 8.52
C GLU A 98 -1.11 -14.69 7.01
N GLY A 99 -0.10 -15.49 6.63
CA GLY A 99 0.20 -15.83 5.23
C GLY A 99 0.87 -14.69 4.44
N ILE A 100 1.43 -13.69 5.12
CA ILE A 100 2.19 -12.58 4.56
C ILE A 100 3.63 -12.63 5.07
N ILE A 101 4.56 -12.52 4.14
CA ILE A 101 5.99 -12.28 4.40
C ILE A 101 6.23 -10.77 4.32
N THR A 102 6.78 -10.20 5.37
CA THR A 102 7.07 -8.77 5.52
C THR A 102 8.56 -8.55 5.62
N GLY A 103 9.04 -7.42 5.11
CA GLY A 103 10.40 -6.93 5.28
C GLY A 103 11.31 -7.27 4.10
N LEU A 104 12.17 -6.32 3.74
CA LEU A 104 13.20 -6.50 2.72
C LEU A 104 14.20 -7.62 3.09
N ASP A 105 14.43 -7.85 4.39
CA ASP A 105 15.34 -8.92 4.85
C ASP A 105 14.78 -10.33 4.56
N ALA A 106 13.47 -10.46 4.32
CA ALA A 106 12.81 -11.74 4.11
C ALA A 106 12.98 -12.33 2.70
N PHE A 107 13.53 -11.56 1.76
CA PHE A 107 13.64 -11.97 0.36
C PHE A 107 15.08 -11.91 -0.15
N ASP A 108 15.33 -12.67 -1.21
CA ASP A 108 16.60 -12.63 -1.92
C ASP A 108 16.88 -11.23 -2.47
N LYS A 109 18.07 -10.69 -2.19
CA LYS A 109 18.50 -9.38 -2.68
C LYS A 109 18.55 -9.30 -4.21
N GLU A 110 18.65 -10.43 -4.92
CA GLU A 110 18.56 -10.44 -6.38
C GLU A 110 17.25 -9.83 -6.91
N TYR A 111 16.13 -9.93 -6.17
CA TYR A 111 14.89 -9.24 -6.55
C TYR A 111 15.12 -7.73 -6.69
N TYR A 112 15.80 -7.12 -5.72
CA TYR A 112 15.94 -5.67 -5.69
C TYR A 112 16.90 -5.15 -6.76
N LYS A 113 17.76 -6.01 -7.31
CA LYS A 113 18.63 -5.66 -8.45
C LYS A 113 17.85 -5.64 -9.76
N SER A 114 16.80 -6.44 -9.85
CA SER A 114 15.90 -6.48 -10.99
C SER A 114 15.17 -5.15 -11.14
N LYS A 115 14.89 -4.82 -12.40
CA LYS A 115 13.83 -3.86 -12.73
C LYS A 115 12.47 -4.42 -12.31
N PHE A 116 11.51 -3.56 -12.05
CA PHE A 116 10.14 -3.94 -11.76
C PHE A 116 9.14 -3.19 -12.64
N ILE A 117 8.01 -3.85 -12.85
CA ILE A 117 6.82 -3.21 -13.38
C ILE A 117 5.87 -2.82 -12.26
N VAL A 118 5.08 -1.78 -12.47
CA VAL A 118 3.96 -1.44 -11.56
C VAL A 118 2.71 -2.14 -12.07
N ALA A 119 2.15 -3.04 -11.25
CA ALA A 119 0.89 -3.71 -11.53
C ALA A 119 -0.29 -2.82 -11.13
N THR A 120 -0.26 -2.26 -9.92
CA THR A 120 -1.26 -1.30 -9.45
C THR A 120 -0.63 -0.24 -8.54
N ILE A 121 -1.27 0.92 -8.48
CA ILE A 121 -0.95 1.97 -7.51
C ILE A 121 -2.26 2.56 -6.99
N GLY A 122 -2.43 2.59 -5.67
CA GLY A 122 -3.63 3.08 -5.01
C GLY A 122 -3.31 4.06 -3.88
N ASP A 123 -4.29 4.87 -3.49
CA ASP A 123 -4.22 5.65 -2.26
C ASP A 123 -4.28 4.74 -1.03
N ASN A 124 -3.37 4.96 -0.08
CA ASN A 124 -3.43 4.35 1.24
C ASN A 124 -4.15 5.32 2.22
N GLN A 125 -4.86 4.79 3.22
CA GLN A 125 -5.62 5.57 4.20
C GLN A 125 -4.77 6.57 5.02
N GLU A 126 -3.45 6.38 5.10
CA GLU A 126 -2.54 7.18 5.92
C GLU A 126 -1.59 8.10 5.11
N ASN A 127 -2.11 8.77 4.07
CA ASN A 127 -1.33 9.71 3.24
C ASN A 127 -0.09 9.07 2.58
N GLY A 128 -0.30 7.97 1.88
CA GLY A 128 0.73 7.29 1.09
C GLY A 128 0.14 6.58 -0.13
N LYS A 129 0.98 5.79 -0.80
CA LYS A 129 0.60 4.93 -1.90
C LYS A 129 0.92 3.49 -1.57
N ASP A 130 -0.05 2.62 -1.84
CA ASP A 130 0.17 1.19 -1.95
C ASP A 130 0.51 0.88 -3.41
N ILE A 131 1.70 0.35 -3.64
CA ILE A 131 2.25 0.06 -4.95
C ILE A 131 2.46 -1.44 -5.05
N GLN A 132 1.78 -2.08 -5.99
CA GLN A 132 2.03 -3.48 -6.31
C GLN A 132 3.03 -3.56 -7.46
N ILE A 133 4.12 -4.29 -7.25
CA ILE A 133 5.17 -4.45 -8.25
C ILE A 133 5.45 -5.93 -8.53
N ILE A 134 5.98 -6.19 -9.73
CA ILE A 134 6.48 -7.50 -10.15
C ILE A 134 7.88 -7.29 -10.70
N PHE A 135 8.87 -8.00 -10.16
CA PHE A 135 10.25 -7.91 -10.65
C PHE A 135 10.41 -8.68 -11.96
N GLN A 136 11.02 -8.06 -12.97
CA GLN A 136 11.11 -8.63 -14.31
C GLN A 136 12.00 -9.87 -14.41
N ASP A 137 13.10 -9.94 -13.66
CA ASP A 137 14.06 -11.04 -13.76
C ASP A 137 13.58 -12.27 -12.97
N LYS A 138 12.65 -12.07 -12.03
CA LYS A 138 11.98 -13.12 -11.27
C LYS A 138 10.50 -12.77 -11.03
N PRO A 139 9.65 -12.87 -12.06
CA PRO A 139 8.24 -12.49 -11.98
C PRO A 139 7.41 -13.64 -11.36
N ASP A 140 7.82 -14.10 -10.18
CA ASP A 140 7.22 -15.27 -9.51
C ASP A 140 6.19 -14.89 -8.43
N ARG A 141 6.08 -13.60 -8.11
CA ARG A 141 5.15 -13.08 -7.10
C ARG A 141 4.91 -11.57 -7.26
N ILE A 142 3.87 -11.10 -6.60
CA ILE A 142 3.58 -9.67 -6.43
C ILE A 142 4.17 -9.20 -5.10
N PHE A 143 4.82 -8.04 -5.12
CA PHE A 143 5.26 -7.34 -3.92
C PHE A 143 4.39 -6.12 -3.69
N TYR A 144 4.04 -5.89 -2.43
CA TYR A 144 3.23 -4.78 -1.95
C TYR A 144 4.15 -3.82 -1.20
N ALA A 145 4.40 -2.65 -1.78
CA ALA A 145 5.19 -1.59 -1.17
C ALA A 145 4.28 -0.47 -0.70
N TRP A 146 4.44 -0.04 0.54
CA TRP A 146 3.79 1.15 1.06
C TRP A 146 4.81 2.29 1.15
N VAL A 147 4.62 3.31 0.30
CA VAL A 147 5.44 4.53 0.29
C VAL A 147 4.58 5.69 0.77
N GLY A 148 4.97 6.36 1.84
CA GLY A 148 4.17 7.42 2.45
C GLY A 148 5.00 8.42 3.22
N LYS A 149 4.35 9.35 3.90
CA LYS A 149 5.02 10.32 4.77
C LYS A 149 5.17 9.77 6.19
N ASN A 150 6.35 9.90 6.79
CA ASN A 150 6.52 9.66 8.23
C ASN A 150 5.95 10.84 9.05
N PRO A 151 5.91 10.75 10.40
CA PRO A 151 5.45 11.85 11.24
C PRO A 151 6.21 13.17 11.06
N ASP A 152 7.46 13.12 10.60
CA ASP A 152 8.30 14.30 10.34
C ASP A 152 8.06 14.91 8.94
N GLY A 153 7.22 14.27 8.10
CA GLY A 153 6.88 14.73 6.75
C GLY A 153 7.81 14.25 5.64
N ASP A 154 8.82 13.43 5.95
CA ASP A 154 9.71 12.81 4.99
C ASP A 154 9.00 11.67 4.24
N THR A 155 9.27 11.55 2.94
CA THR A 155 8.81 10.38 2.19
C THR A 155 9.65 9.18 2.60
N CYS A 156 9.00 8.08 2.96
CA CYS A 156 9.62 6.86 3.46
C CYS A 156 9.04 5.62 2.78
N LEU A 157 9.85 4.57 2.70
CA LEU A 157 9.34 3.22 2.49
C LEU A 157 8.92 2.69 3.87
N ILE A 158 7.61 2.53 4.06
CA ILE A 158 7.00 2.22 5.35
C ILE A 158 6.86 0.70 5.53
N GLY A 159 6.45 0.01 4.48
CA GLY A 159 6.28 -1.44 4.46
C GLY A 159 6.63 -2.06 3.11
N PHE A 160 7.06 -3.32 3.14
CA PHE A 160 7.38 -4.09 1.93
C PHE A 160 7.05 -5.56 2.16
N ASN A 161 6.06 -6.06 1.45
CA ASN A 161 5.44 -7.35 1.76
C ASN A 161 5.21 -8.20 0.50
N SER A 162 4.98 -9.48 0.68
CA SER A 162 4.43 -10.38 -0.34
C SER A 162 3.59 -11.47 0.33
N LYS A 163 2.66 -12.09 -0.40
CA LYS A 163 2.01 -13.29 0.13
C LYS A 163 3.04 -14.42 0.23
N GLU A 164 2.92 -15.22 1.28
CA GLU A 164 3.78 -16.37 1.51
C GLU A 164 3.60 -17.44 0.43
N TYR A 165 2.36 -17.61 -0.03
CA TYR A 165 2.00 -18.52 -1.11
C TYR A 165 1.36 -17.77 -2.28
N PHE A 166 1.82 -18.11 -3.47
CA PHE A 166 1.15 -17.80 -4.74
C PHE A 166 0.87 -19.09 -5.48
N ASP A 167 -0.35 -19.23 -5.97
CA ASP A 167 -0.74 -20.32 -6.86
C ASP A 167 0.04 -20.18 -8.18
N PRO A 168 0.84 -21.19 -8.59
CA PRO A 168 1.64 -21.13 -9.81
C PRO A 168 0.82 -20.84 -11.07
N ASP A 169 -0.41 -21.34 -11.16
CA ASP A 169 -1.28 -21.09 -12.31
C ASP A 169 -1.71 -19.62 -12.33
N LYS A 170 -1.96 -19.02 -11.17
CA LYS A 170 -2.27 -17.58 -11.05
C LYS A 170 -1.07 -16.69 -11.38
N VAL A 171 0.15 -17.10 -11.01
CA VAL A 171 1.38 -16.39 -11.38
C VAL A 171 1.57 -16.44 -12.90
N LYS A 172 1.31 -17.59 -13.51
CA LYS A 172 1.37 -17.73 -14.97
C LYS A 172 0.36 -16.83 -15.68
N ASP A 173 -0.90 -16.84 -15.23
CA ASP A 173 -1.94 -15.97 -15.78
C ASP A 173 -1.54 -14.49 -15.65
N LEU A 174 -1.03 -14.09 -14.49
CA LEU A 174 -0.51 -12.74 -14.22
C LEU A 174 0.61 -12.36 -15.19
N ASN A 175 1.57 -13.26 -15.41
CA ASN A 175 2.70 -13.01 -16.29
C ASN A 175 2.29 -12.88 -17.76
N GLU A 176 1.27 -13.60 -18.21
CA GLU A 176 0.71 -13.40 -19.56
C GLU A 176 0.00 -12.04 -19.68
N VAL A 177 -0.75 -11.61 -18.66
CA VAL A 177 -1.40 -10.29 -18.63
C VAL A 177 -0.38 -9.15 -18.69
N TYR A 178 0.75 -9.28 -18.01
CA TYR A 178 1.79 -8.26 -17.94
C TYR A 178 2.97 -8.48 -18.90
N LYS A 179 2.87 -9.46 -19.81
CA LYS A 179 3.98 -9.90 -20.66
C LYS A 179 4.66 -8.78 -21.43
N GLU A 180 3.87 -7.90 -22.04
CA GLU A 180 4.36 -6.73 -22.78
C GLU A 180 5.30 -5.86 -21.92
N PHE A 181 4.91 -5.60 -20.67
CA PHE A 181 5.67 -4.74 -19.74
C PHE A 181 6.81 -5.49 -19.05
N LEU A 182 6.67 -6.80 -18.82
CA LEU A 182 7.74 -7.64 -18.26
C LEU A 182 8.92 -7.78 -19.23
N LEU A 183 8.65 -7.75 -20.53
CA LEU A 183 9.66 -7.80 -21.58
C LEU A 183 10.25 -6.41 -21.90
N ASP A 184 9.57 -5.32 -21.54
CA ASP A 184 10.06 -3.96 -21.76
C ASP A 184 11.19 -3.59 -20.79
N LYS A 185 12.43 -3.62 -21.29
CA LYS A 185 13.63 -3.24 -20.54
C LYS A 185 13.93 -1.74 -20.59
N GLU A 186 13.22 -0.95 -21.38
CA GLU A 186 13.48 0.48 -21.54
C GLU A 186 12.82 1.29 -20.41
N HIS A 187 11.53 1.09 -20.16
CA HIS A 187 10.76 1.94 -19.24
C HIS A 187 10.66 1.41 -17.80
N ALA A 188 10.87 0.11 -17.59
CA ALA A 188 10.84 -0.48 -16.25
C ALA A 188 12.00 0.04 -15.37
N LEU A 189 11.72 0.19 -14.07
CA LEU A 189 12.63 0.77 -13.07
C LEU A 189 13.35 -0.27 -12.22
#